data_AF-A0A1Q8KHT9-F1
#
_entry.id   AF-A0A1Q8KHT9-F1
#
_cell.length_a   1.000
_cell.length_b   1.000
_cell.length_c   1.000
_cell.angle_alpha   90.00
_cell.angle_beta   90.00
_cell.angle_gamma   90.00
#
_symmetry.space_group_name_H-M   'P 1'
#
loop_
_entity.id
_entity.type
_entity.pdbx_description
1 polymer ?
#
loop_
_entity_poly.entity_id
_entity_poly.type
_entity_poly.pdbx_seq_one_letter_code
_entity_poly.pdbx_strand_id
1 'polypeptide(L)'
;MAPASANTVAKLALGIGDNQALTALCEALGDPATPLVVFPRVNAAHVRHPAWAGHIAALRAAEVTVVEGPGVWELHEPRQAAPGRRLPWDVILAETGRVLGGR
;
A
#
# COMPACT_ATOMS: atom_id res chain seq x y z
N MET A 1 2.65 2.02 -5.85
CA MET A 1 2.47 3.24 -5.02
C MET A 1 3.31 3.12 -3.74
N ALA A 2 4.32 3.98 -3.56
CA ALA A 2 5.12 4.01 -2.34
C ALA A 2 5.67 5.43 -2.08
N PRO A 3 5.46 6.03 -0.89
CA PRO A 3 4.59 5.56 0.19
C PRO A 3 3.09 5.81 -0.10
N ALA A 4 2.23 4.93 0.41
CA ALA A 4 0.78 5.14 0.46
C ALA A 4 0.35 5.53 1.88
N SER A 5 -0.36 6.65 2.01
CA SER A 5 -0.99 7.03 3.28
C SER A 5 -2.22 6.16 3.57
N ALA A 6 -2.74 6.18 4.81
CA ALA A 6 -3.99 5.49 5.12
C ALA A 6 -5.17 5.97 4.24
N ASN A 7 -5.20 7.27 3.93
CA ASN A 7 -6.16 7.87 3.00
C ASN A 7 -6.00 7.35 1.57
N THR A 8 -4.76 7.21 1.09
CA THR A 8 -4.45 6.64 -0.23
C THR A 8 -4.92 5.18 -0.32
N VAL A 9 -4.65 4.38 0.72
CA VAL A 9 -5.09 2.98 0.80
C VAL A 9 -6.62 2.88 0.77
N ALA A 10 -7.31 3.68 1.59
CA ALA A 10 -8.78 3.69 1.61
C ALA A 10 -9.37 4.09 0.26
N LYS A 11 -8.87 5.16 -0.35
CA LYS A 11 -9.37 5.63 -1.65
C LYS A 11 -9.13 4.61 -2.76
N LEU A 12 -7.94 4.02 -2.83
CA LEU A 12 -7.64 2.99 -3.83
C LEU A 12 -8.53 1.75 -3.64
N ALA A 13 -8.71 1.30 -2.40
CA ALA A 13 -9.58 0.16 -2.08
C ALA A 13 -11.05 0.40 -2.44
N LEU A 14 -11.48 1.66 -2.49
CA LEU A 14 -12.85 2.09 -2.83
C LEU A 14 -13.00 2.57 -4.29
N GLY A 15 -11.93 2.52 -5.09
CA GLY A 15 -11.95 2.99 -6.49
C GLY A 15 -12.03 4.51 -6.66
N ILE A 16 -11.66 5.31 -5.65
CA ILE A 16 -11.76 6.77 -5.67
C ILE A 16 -10.52 7.39 -6.35
N GLY A 17 -10.69 7.87 -7.58
CA GLY A 17 -9.65 8.54 -8.39
C GLY A 17 -9.66 10.06 -8.29
N ASP A 18 -9.55 10.63 -7.08
CA ASP A 18 -9.70 12.09 -6.86
C ASP A 18 -8.42 12.92 -7.11
N ASN A 19 -7.36 12.27 -7.58
CA ASN A 19 -6.14 12.89 -8.05
C ASN A 19 -5.50 11.99 -9.12
N GLN A 20 -4.58 12.56 -9.91
CA GLN A 20 -3.99 11.89 -11.07
C GLN A 20 -3.35 10.54 -10.72
N ALA A 21 -2.67 10.44 -9.57
CA ALA A 21 -2.06 9.18 -9.15
C ALA A 21 -3.11 8.11 -8.86
N LEU A 22 -4.19 8.46 -8.16
CA LEU A 22 -5.28 7.52 -7.89
C LEU A 22 -6.10 7.18 -9.12
N THR A 23 -6.30 8.12 -10.06
CA THR A 23 -6.95 7.82 -11.35
C THR A 23 -6.19 6.70 -12.08
N ALA A 24 -4.88 6.87 -12.29
CA ALA A 24 -4.05 5.87 -12.97
C ALA A 24 -3.99 4.54 -12.22
N LEU A 25 -3.93 4.56 -10.88
CA LEU A 25 -3.93 3.35 -10.08
C LEU A 25 -5.26 2.60 -10.14
N CYS A 26 -6.39 3.31 -10.16
CA CYS A 26 -7.71 2.69 -10.31
C CYS A 26 -7.87 2.03 -11.69
N GLU A 27 -7.39 2.68 -12.76
CA GLU A 27 -7.36 2.09 -14.11
C GLU A 27 -6.49 0.83 -14.14
N ALA A 28 -5.28 0.91 -13.59
CA ALA A 28 -4.34 -0.20 -13.55
C ALA A 28 -4.85 -1.38 -12.70
N LEU A 29 -5.63 -1.13 -11.64
CA LEU A 29 -6.28 -2.18 -10.85
C LEU A 29 -7.34 -2.96 -11.66
N GLY A 30 -7.91 -2.35 -12.69
CA GLY A 30 -8.83 -2.99 -13.63
C GLY A 30 -8.15 -3.68 -14.82
N ASP A 31 -6.84 -3.55 -14.97
CA ASP A 31 -6.06 -4.12 -16.06
C ASP A 31 -5.30 -5.38 -15.61
N PRO A 32 -5.68 -6.58 -16.08
CA PRO A 32 -5.01 -7.83 -15.72
C PRO A 32 -3.52 -7.87 -16.10
N ALA A 33 -3.08 -7.03 -17.05
CA ALA A 33 -1.69 -7.01 -17.50
C ALA A 33 -0.77 -6.18 -16.60
N THR A 34 -1.32 -5.32 -15.74
CA THR A 34 -0.56 -4.34 -14.96
C THR A 34 -0.53 -4.70 -13.47
N PRO A 35 0.57 -5.29 -12.96
CA PRO A 35 0.65 -5.62 -11.54
C PRO A 35 0.81 -4.37 -10.67
N LEU A 36 0.12 -4.33 -9.54
CA LEU A 36 0.22 -3.25 -8.56
C LEU A 36 0.93 -3.70 -7.28
N VAL A 37 1.93 -2.90 -6.88
CA VAL A 37 2.57 -2.99 -5.56
C VAL A 37 2.27 -1.74 -4.75
N VAL A 38 1.79 -1.90 -3.52
CA VAL A 38 1.44 -0.80 -2.61
C VAL A 38 2.20 -0.96 -1.30
N PHE A 39 2.89 0.09 -0.86
CA PHE A 39 3.54 0.15 0.45
C PHE A 39 2.81 1.13 1.37
N PRO A 40 2.02 0.67 2.35
CA PRO A 40 1.39 1.55 3.33
C PRO A 40 2.39 2.10 4.35
N ARG A 41 2.59 3.43 4.33
CA ARG A 41 3.36 4.15 5.36
C ARG A 41 2.40 4.66 6.43
N VAL A 42 2.06 3.77 7.36
CA VAL A 42 1.05 4.02 8.40
C VAL A 42 1.61 3.95 9.82
N ASN A 43 0.76 4.26 10.80
CA ASN A 43 1.05 4.17 12.24
C ASN A 43 0.04 3.20 12.88
N ALA A 44 0.24 2.85 14.15
CA ALA A 44 -0.60 1.86 14.82
C ALA A 44 -2.09 2.27 14.89
N ALA A 45 -2.38 3.55 15.06
CA ALA A 45 -3.76 4.06 15.10
C ALA A 45 -4.49 3.88 13.76
N HIS A 46 -3.81 4.09 12.62
CA HIS A 46 -4.39 3.84 11.30
C HIS A 46 -4.75 2.36 11.12
N VAL A 47 -3.89 1.43 11.55
CA VAL A 47 -4.12 -0.01 11.41
C VAL A 47 -5.27 -0.49 12.31
N ARG A 48 -5.48 0.16 13.45
CA ARG A 48 -6.63 -0.11 14.34
C ARG A 48 -7.96 0.49 13.85
N HIS A 49 -7.96 1.30 12.79
CA HIS A 49 -9.21 1.85 12.25
C HIS A 49 -10.13 0.70 11.80
N PRO A 50 -11.43 0.68 12.14
CA PRO A 50 -12.31 -0.46 11.87
C PRO A 50 -12.36 -0.87 10.39
N ALA A 51 -12.26 0.09 9.48
CA ALA A 51 -12.28 -0.17 8.04
C ALA A 51 -10.92 -0.65 7.46
N TRP A 52 -9.81 -0.53 8.20
CA TRP A 52 -8.46 -0.81 7.69
C TRP A 52 -8.34 -2.23 7.14
N ALA A 53 -8.75 -3.22 7.94
CA ALA A 53 -8.70 -4.63 7.54
C ALA A 53 -9.53 -4.88 6.26
N GLY A 54 -10.69 -4.23 6.13
CA GLY A 54 -11.53 -4.29 4.94
C GLY A 54 -10.85 -3.68 3.70
N HIS A 55 -10.17 -2.54 3.85
CA HIS A 55 -9.43 -1.92 2.75
C HIS A 55 -8.27 -2.81 2.27
N ILE A 56 -7.49 -3.38 3.20
CA ILE A 56 -6.40 -4.30 2.85
C ILE A 56 -6.93 -5.57 2.18
N ALA A 57 -8.04 -6.13 2.68
CA ALA A 57 -8.68 -7.29 2.08
C ALA A 57 -9.17 -7.00 0.64
N ALA A 58 -9.80 -5.85 0.42
CA ALA A 58 -10.25 -5.43 -0.91
C ALA A 58 -9.09 -5.30 -1.90
N LEU A 59 -7.98 -4.67 -1.50
CA LEU A 59 -6.79 -4.55 -2.35
C LEU A 59 -6.18 -5.93 -2.67
N ARG A 60 -6.09 -6.82 -1.68
CA ARG A 60 -5.58 -8.19 -1.88
C ARG A 60 -6.48 -9.03 -2.78
N ALA A 61 -7.80 -8.85 -2.68
CA ALA A 61 -8.77 -9.52 -3.55
C ALA A 61 -8.66 -9.05 -5.01
N ALA A 62 -8.18 -7.83 -5.23
CA ALA A 62 -7.80 -7.29 -6.54
C ALA A 62 -6.34 -7.60 -6.91
N GLU A 63 -5.73 -8.62 -6.32
CA GLU A 63 -4.36 -9.10 -6.58
C GLU A 63 -3.25 -8.06 -6.38
N VAL A 64 -3.53 -6.97 -5.65
CA VAL A 64 -2.52 -5.98 -5.29
C VAL A 64 -1.56 -6.59 -4.26
N THR A 65 -0.26 -6.50 -4.56
CA THR A 65 0.78 -6.87 -3.59
C THR A 65 0.95 -5.74 -2.57
N VAL A 66 0.50 -5.98 -1.34
CA VAL A 66 0.64 -5.03 -0.23
C VAL A 66 1.91 -5.35 0.57
N VAL A 67 2.87 -4.43 0.54
CA VAL A 67 4.15 -4.51 1.26
C VAL A 67 3.94 -4.02 2.69
N GLU A 68 3.74 -4.95 3.62
CA GLU A 68 3.56 -4.66 5.04
C GLU A 68 4.08 -5.80 5.93
N GLY A 69 4.09 -5.58 7.25
CA GLY A 69 4.40 -6.60 8.24
C GLY A 69 5.59 -6.25 9.15
N PRO A 70 5.79 -7.04 10.22
CA PRO A 70 6.96 -6.91 11.09
C PRO A 70 8.26 -7.03 10.29
N GLY A 71 9.25 -6.18 10.59
CA GLY A 71 10.52 -6.14 9.87
C GLY A 71 10.51 -5.34 8.55
N VAL A 72 9.34 -5.04 7.98
CA VAL A 72 9.20 -4.16 6.80
C VAL A 72 8.94 -2.72 7.22
N TRP A 73 7.88 -2.51 8.00
CA TRP A 73 7.54 -1.21 8.55
C TRP A 73 6.92 -1.34 9.93
N GLU A 74 7.75 -1.13 10.95
CA GLU A 74 7.30 -1.17 12.34
C GLU A 74 6.25 -0.07 12.62
N LEU A 75 5.17 -0.47 13.27
CA LEU A 75 4.07 0.40 13.65
C LEU A 75 4.38 1.06 15.00
N HIS A 76 4.49 2.37 15.00
CA HIS A 76 4.53 3.16 16.23
C HIS A 76 3.19 3.84 16.46
N GLU A 77 2.90 4.21 17.70
CA GLU A 77 1.79 5.11 17.99
C GLU A 77 2.00 6.48 17.32
N PRO A 78 0.92 7.26 17.12
CA PRO A 78 1.01 8.60 16.56
C PRO A 78 2.08 9.44 17.28
N ARG A 79 2.98 10.05 16.49
CA ARG A 79 4.07 10.93 16.96
C ARG A 79 5.16 10.24 17.80
N GLN A 80 5.20 8.91 17.85
CA GLN A 80 6.25 8.16 18.56
C GLN A 80 7.33 7.57 17.64
N ALA A 81 7.11 7.61 16.32
CA ALA A 81 8.11 7.14 15.37
C ALA A 81 9.35 8.05 15.37
N ALA A 82 10.54 7.43 15.32
CA ALA A 82 11.78 8.18 15.15
C ALA A 82 11.74 9.04 13.86
N PRO A 83 12.33 10.24 13.87
CA PRO A 83 12.49 11.03 12.64
C PRO A 83 13.46 10.33 11.68
N GLY A 84 13.36 10.63 10.39
CA GLY A 84 14.33 10.15 9.39
C GLY A 84 14.30 8.64 9.09
N ARG A 85 13.23 7.92 9.48
CA ARG A 85 13.06 6.49 9.13
C ARG A 85 13.20 6.29 7.62
N ARG A 86 14.17 5.47 7.24
CA ARG A 86 14.35 5.04 5.84
C ARG A 86 13.18 4.16 5.44
N LEU A 87 12.66 4.39 4.24
CA LEU A 87 11.66 3.52 3.64
C LEU A 87 12.33 2.19 3.25
N PRO A 88 11.61 1.06 3.33
CA PRO A 88 12.12 -0.27 3.01
C PRO A 88 12.18 -0.45 1.48
N TRP A 89 12.96 0.38 0.79
CA TRP A 89 13.04 0.41 -0.67
C TRP A 89 13.53 -0.90 -1.26
N ASP A 90 14.45 -1.58 -0.57
CA ASP A 90 14.92 -2.92 -0.91
C ASP A 90 13.76 -3.93 -0.98
N VAL A 91 12.89 -3.95 0.03
CA VAL A 91 11.71 -4.82 0.06
C VAL A 91 10.70 -4.43 -1.03
N ILE A 92 10.43 -3.12 -1.18
CA ILE A 92 9.49 -2.62 -2.19
C ILE A 92 9.96 -2.98 -3.60
N LEU A 93 11.24 -2.80 -3.90
CA LEU A 93 11.83 -3.12 -5.20
C LEU A 93 11.91 -4.63 -5.43
N ALA A 94 12.21 -5.42 -4.41
CA ALA A 94 12.20 -6.88 -4.49
C ALA A 94 10.80 -7.42 -4.82
N GLU A 95 9.76 -6.95 -4.14
CA GLU A 95 8.37 -7.32 -4.45
C GLU A 95 7.95 -6.84 -5.84
N THR A 96 8.38 -5.65 -6.24
CA THR A 96 8.15 -5.15 -7.61
C THR A 96 8.82 -6.05 -8.65
N GLY A 97 10.06 -6.46 -8.43
CA GLY A 97 10.76 -7.40 -9.30
C GLY A 97 10.08 -8.76 -9.37
N ARG A 98 9.60 -9.28 -8.23
CA ARG A 98 8.87 -10.56 -8.15
C ARG A 98 7.59 -10.54 -8.96
N VAL A 99 6.76 -9.49 -8.83
CA VAL A 99 5.50 -9.41 -9.60
C VAL A 99 5.72 -9.16 -11.09
N LEU A 100 6.82 -8.50 -11.47
CA LEU A 100 7.17 -8.31 -12.87
C LEU A 100 7.72 -9.59 -13.51
N GLY A 101 8.49 -10.39 -12.76
CA GLY A 101 9.11 -11.63 -13.24
C GLY A 101 8.27 -12.90 -13.09
N GLY A 102 7.14 -12.84 -12.39
CA GLY A 102 6.15 -13.92 -12.31
C GLY A 102 5.16 -13.98 -13.48
N ARG A 103 5.41 -13.19 -14.54
CA ARG A 103 4.62 -13.16 -15.79
C ARG A 103 5.33 -13.97 -16.87
#